data_AF-A0A235B6D3-F1
#
_entry.id   AF-A0A235B6D3-F1
#
_cell.length_a   1.000
_cell.length_b   1.000
_cell.length_c   1.000
_cell.angle_alpha   90.00
_cell.angle_beta   90.00
_cell.angle_gamma   90.00
#
_symmetry.space_group_name_H-M   'P 1'
#
loop_
_entity.id
_entity.type
_entity.pdbx_description
1 polymer ?
#
loop_
_entity_poly.entity_id
_entity_poly.type
_entity_poly.pdbx_seq_one_letter_code
_entity_poly.pdbx_strand_id
1 'polypeptide(L)'
;MKLAQKYVDEQKTEKALQELDEALRLDPDNFVIRKQRWYLRYPERFNPTIDFEWQREQLNREKKAEAALSQDSVCGPDDCIIPASTMNQERDEQG
;
A
#
# COMPACT_ATOMS: atom_id res chain seq x y z
N MET A 1 38.27 -4.74 -3.88
CA MET A 1 37.21 -5.07 -2.91
C MET A 1 35.92 -4.21 -3.05
N LYS A 2 35.79 -3.27 -3.99
CA LYS A 2 34.58 -2.40 -4.06
C LYS A 2 33.32 -3.09 -4.61
N LEU A 3 33.49 -4.11 -5.46
CA LEU A 3 32.36 -4.75 -6.14
C LEU A 3 31.54 -5.66 -5.20
N ALA A 4 32.21 -6.47 -4.38
CA ALA A 4 31.54 -7.33 -3.38
C ALA A 4 30.72 -6.51 -2.36
N GLN A 5 31.26 -5.37 -1.92
CA GLN A 5 30.55 -4.47 -1.01
C GLN A 5 29.27 -3.89 -1.64
N LYS A 6 29.33 -3.54 -2.93
CA LYS A 6 28.17 -3.03 -3.67
C LYS A 6 27.06 -4.08 -3.77
N TYR A 7 27.40 -5.30 -4.17
CA TYR A 7 26.42 -6.40 -4.24
C TYR A 7 25.78 -6.74 -2.90
N VAL A 8 26.57 -6.68 -1.81
CA VAL A 8 26.05 -6.89 -0.45
C VAL A 8 25.11 -5.75 -0.04
N ASP A 9 25.41 -4.51 -0.42
CA ASP A 9 24.58 -3.34 -0.11
C ASP A 9 23.28 -3.34 -0.91
N GLU A 10 23.34 -3.69 -2.20
CA GLU A 10 22.17 -3.87 -3.07
C GLU A 10 21.24 -4.96 -2.51
N GLN A 11 21.78 -6.13 -2.17
CA GLN A 11 20.99 -7.22 -1.60
C GLN A 11 20.33 -6.85 -0.27
N LYS A 12 21.02 -6.09 0.58
CA LYS A 12 20.45 -5.60 1.86
C LYS A 12 19.37 -4.56 1.64
N THR A 13 19.56 -3.69 0.64
CA THR A 13 18.57 -2.66 0.26
C THR A 13 17.30 -3.31 -0.25
N GLU A 14 17.40 -4.31 -1.13
CA GLU A 14 16.25 -5.07 -1.62
C GLU A 14 15.48 -5.75 -0.50
N LYS A 15 16.19 -6.44 0.41
CA LYS A 15 15.56 -7.07 1.57
C LYS A 15 14.87 -6.04 2.48
N ALA A 16 15.53 -4.92 2.76
CA ALA A 16 14.93 -3.86 3.57
C ALA A 16 13.67 -3.27 2.93
N LEU A 17 13.65 -3.12 1.59
CA LEU A 17 12.46 -2.68 0.86
C LEU A 17 11.32 -3.68 1.00
N GLN A 18 11.58 -4.99 0.93
CA GLN A 18 10.55 -6.02 1.12
C GLN A 18 9.91 -5.94 2.51
N GLU A 19 10.71 -5.89 3.57
CA GLU A 19 10.20 -5.79 4.94
C GLU A 19 9.40 -4.49 5.15
N LEU A 20 9.81 -3.38 4.54
CA LEU A 20 9.10 -2.12 4.61
C LEU A 20 7.78 -2.13 3.83
N ASP A 21 7.72 -2.81 2.67
CA ASP A 21 6.47 -3.00 1.93
C ASP A 21 5.49 -3.88 2.75
N GLU A 22 5.96 -4.91 3.44
CA GLU A 22 5.12 -5.69 4.36
C GLU A 22 4.63 -4.87 5.54
N ALA A 23 5.51 -4.09 6.17
CA ALA A 23 5.15 -3.23 7.29
C ALA A 23 4.15 -2.15 6.87
N LEU A 24 4.28 -1.59 5.66
CA LEU A 24 3.33 -0.62 5.11
C LEU A 24 1.97 -1.26 4.82
N ARG A 25 1.93 -2.54 4.44
CA ARG A 25 0.66 -3.27 4.28
C ARG A 25 -0.07 -3.47 5.61
N LEU A 26 0.68 -3.64 6.71
CA LEU A 26 0.12 -3.78 8.06
C LEU A 26 -0.34 -2.43 8.63
N ASP A 27 0.40 -1.36 8.38
CA ASP A 27 0.09 -0.01 8.85
C ASP A 27 0.26 1.02 7.71
N PRO A 28 -0.75 1.16 6.83
CA PRO A 28 -0.64 2.01 5.65
C PRO A 28 -0.54 3.50 5.98
N ASP A 29 -1.02 3.95 7.14
CA ASP A 29 -0.91 5.37 7.52
C ASP A 29 0.44 5.69 8.19
N ASN A 30 1.33 4.70 8.36
CA ASN A 30 2.62 4.89 9.00
C ASN A 30 3.59 5.71 8.13
N PHE A 31 3.69 7.01 8.46
CA PHE A 31 4.55 7.92 7.73
C PHE A 31 6.05 7.65 7.92
N VAL A 32 6.46 6.96 8.99
CA VAL A 32 7.86 6.60 9.22
C VAL A 32 8.29 5.51 8.22
N ILE A 33 7.48 4.47 8.05
CA ILE A 33 7.74 3.37 7.10
C ILE A 33 7.83 3.91 5.67
N ARG A 34 6.88 4.78 5.27
CA ARG A 34 6.89 5.41 3.93
C ARG A 34 8.19 6.18 3.69
N LYS A 35 8.62 7.01 4.65
CA LYS A 35 9.87 7.76 4.54
C LYS A 35 11.11 6.87 4.46
N GLN A 36 11.19 5.80 5.26
CA GLN A 36 12.31 4.85 5.19
C GLN A 36 12.39 4.17 3.82
N ARG A 37 11.24 3.79 3.26
CA ARG A 37 11.15 3.22 1.91
C ARG A 37 11.57 4.22 0.83
N TRP A 38 11.12 5.47 0.95
CA TRP A 38 11.52 6.55 0.04
C TRP A 38 13.02 6.85 0.12
N TYR A 39 13.60 6.83 1.33
CA TYR A 39 15.02 7.05 1.54
C TYR A 39 15.87 5.99 0.83
N LEU A 40 15.47 4.71 0.92
CA LEU A 40 16.17 3.63 0.24
C LEU A 40 16.10 3.72 -1.29
N ARG A 41 15.01 4.26 -1.85
CA ARG A 41 14.84 4.41 -3.31
C ARG A 41 15.44 5.70 -3.87
N TYR A 42 15.36 6.79 -3.11
CA TYR A 42 15.72 8.14 -3.53
C TYR A 42 16.54 8.85 -2.46
N PRO A 43 17.73 8.34 -2.10
CA PRO A 43 18.55 8.95 -1.04
C PRO A 43 18.94 10.41 -1.35
N GLU A 44 19.03 10.76 -2.64
CA GLU A 44 19.28 12.12 -3.14
C GLU A 44 18.19 13.14 -2.74
N ARG A 45 16.96 12.69 -2.44
CA ARG A 45 15.86 13.56 -2.00
C ARG A 45 15.91 13.88 -0.50
N PHE A 46 16.78 13.20 0.24
CA PHE A 46 16.93 13.34 1.68
C PHE A 46 18.29 13.94 2.09
N ASN A 47 19.26 13.95 1.18
CA ASN A 47 20.61 14.45 1.42
C ASN A 47 21.03 15.44 0.32
N PRO A 48 21.65 16.60 0.66
CA PRO A 48 21.97 17.08 2.00
C PRO A 48 20.79 17.74 2.74
N THR A 49 19.79 18.24 1.99
CA THR A 49 18.58 18.85 2.54
C THR A 49 17.38 18.02 2.12
N ILE A 50 16.47 17.81 3.05
CA ILE A 50 15.25 17.05 2.82
C ILE A 50 14.29 17.85 1.93
N ASP A 51 13.87 17.27 0.80
CA ASP A 51 12.90 17.86 -0.12
C ASP A 51 11.47 17.60 0.39
N PHE A 52 10.91 18.57 1.11
CA PHE A 52 9.57 18.45 1.71
C PHE A 52 8.44 18.58 0.69
N GLU A 53 8.65 19.34 -0.39
CA GLU A 53 7.66 19.48 -1.46
C GLU A 53 7.49 18.16 -2.21
N TRP A 54 8.60 17.50 -2.55
CA TRP A 54 8.59 16.18 -3.14
C TRP A 54 7.92 15.13 -2.25
N GLN A 55 8.19 15.11 -0.93
CA GLN A 55 7.53 14.18 0.00
C GLN A 55 6.01 14.33 0.01
N ARG A 56 5.52 15.58 -0.01
CA ARG A 56 4.07 15.86 -0.06
C ARG A 56 3.44 15.37 -1.36
N GLU A 57 4.12 15.60 -2.48
CA GLU A 57 3.66 15.14 -3.79
C GLU A 57 3.64 13.61 -3.87
N GLN A 58 4.70 12.93 -3.42
CA GLN A 58 4.75 11.47 -3.38
C GLN A 58 3.66 10.88 -2.50
N LEU A 59 3.47 11.41 -1.28
CA LEU A 59 2.40 10.95 -0.39
C LEU A 59 1.03 11.09 -1.06
N ASN A 60 0.76 12.24 -1.68
CA ASN A 60 -0.52 12.48 -2.34
C ASN A 60 -0.74 11.53 -3.53
N ARG A 61 0.32 11.22 -4.29
CA ARG A 61 0.26 10.26 -5.38
C ARG A 61 -0.03 8.85 -4.88
N GLU A 62 0.68 8.39 -3.85
CA GLU A 62 0.44 7.07 -3.24
C GLU A 62 -0.96 6.99 -2.64
N LYS A 63 -1.39 7.97 -1.83
CA LYS A 63 -2.75 8.00 -1.26
C LYS A 63 -3.83 8.04 -2.33
N LYS A 64 -3.63 8.74 -3.45
CA LYS A 64 -4.57 8.71 -4.59
C LYS A 64 -4.61 7.35 -5.26
N ALA A 65 -3.47 6.68 -5.43
CA ALA A 65 -3.42 5.33 -5.98
C ALA A 65 -4.10 4.32 -5.04
N GLU A 66 -3.84 4.41 -3.74
CA GLU A 66 -4.51 3.61 -2.71
C GLU A 66 -6.02 3.88 -2.70
N ALA A 67 -6.43 5.15 -2.77
CA ALA A 67 -7.83 5.53 -2.87
C ALA A 67 -8.49 4.95 -4.13
N ALA A 68 -7.85 5.06 -5.30
CA ALA A 68 -8.35 4.51 -6.55
C ALA A 68 -8.49 2.97 -6.52
N LEU A 69 -7.56 2.27 -5.86
CA LEU A 69 -7.63 0.82 -5.65
C LEU A 69 -8.75 0.46 -4.65
N SER A 70 -8.92 1.23 -3.57
CA SER A 70 -10.01 1.02 -2.62
C SER A 70 -11.39 1.38 -3.17
N GLN A 71 -11.44 2.27 -4.17
CA GLN A 71 -12.67 2.71 -4.83
C GLN A 71 -13.24 1.66 -5.80
N ASP A 72 -12.47 0.61 -6.11
CA ASP A 72 -12.94 -0.61 -6.80
C ASP A 72 -13.50 -1.66 -5.82
N SER A 73 -13.40 -1.43 -4.51
CA SER A 73 -14.14 -2.19 -3.48
C SER A 73 -15.38 -1.43 -3.05
N VAL A 74 -16.28 -1.21 -4.01
CA VAL A 74 -17.70 -0.94 -3.74
C VAL A 74 -18.31 -2.24 -3.21
N CYS A 75 -18.14 -2.48 -1.91
CA CYS A 75 -19.31 -2.85 -1.13
C CYS A 75 -20.23 -1.63 -1.23
N GLY A 76 -21.22 -1.69 -2.11
CA GLY A 76 -22.19 -0.63 -2.32
C GLY A 76 -23.11 -0.48 -1.12
N PRO A 77 -23.93 0.58 -1.06
CA PRO A 77 -24.95 0.75 -0.01
C PRO A 77 -26.11 -0.28 -0.09
N ASP A 78 -25.98 -1.34 -0.89
CA ASP A 78 -26.94 -2.44 -0.92
C ASP A 78 -26.27 -3.65 -0.31
N ASP A 79 -26.85 -4.08 0.81
CA ASP A 79 -26.89 -5.45 1.32
C ASP A 79 -25.96 -6.42 0.59
N CYS A 80 -24.91 -6.89 1.28
CA CYS A 80 -24.14 -8.02 0.79
C CYS A 80 -25.05 -9.25 0.73
N ILE A 81 -25.73 -9.46 -0.40
CA ILE A 81 -26.45 -10.69 -0.69
C ILE A 81 -25.39 -11.78 -0.85
N ILE A 82 -25.21 -12.58 0.20
CA ILE A 82 -24.55 -13.87 0.11
C ILE A 82 -25.48 -14.75 -0.72
N PRO A 83 -25.10 -15.21 -1.93
CA PRO A 83 -25.90 -16.20 -2.62
C PRO A 83 -25.68 -17.54 -1.91
N ALA A 84 -26.49 -17.81 -0.89
CA ALA A 84 -26.69 -19.17 -0.43
C ALA A 84 -27.27 -19.94 -1.62
N SER A 85 -26.41 -20.72 -2.27
CA SER A 85 -26.84 -21.66 -3.28
C SER A 85 -27.81 -22.64 -2.62
N THR A 86 -29.07 -22.52 -3.01
CA THR A 86 -30.09 -23.58 -3.03
C THR A 86 -30.50 -24.14 -1.66
N MET A 87 -31.74 -23.87 -1.24
CA MET A 87 -32.81 -24.89 -1.12
C MET A 87 -34.04 -24.38 -0.33
N ASN A 88 -35.22 -24.68 -0.90
CA ASN A 88 -36.55 -24.78 -0.29
C ASN A 88 -37.29 -23.48 0.10
N GLN A 89 -38.40 -23.17 -0.59
CA GLN A 89 -39.80 -23.43 -0.16
C GLN A 89 -40.20 -22.46 0.99
N GLU A 90 -41.22 -21.60 0.95
CA GLU A 90 -42.55 -21.61 0.31
C GLU A 90 -43.11 -20.17 0.23
N ARG A 91 -44.22 -20.06 -0.54
CA ARG A 91 -45.34 -19.11 -0.45
C ARG A 91 -45.58 -18.63 1.01
N ASP A 92 -46.01 -17.42 1.32
CA ASP A 92 -47.19 -16.62 0.93
C ASP A 92 -46.83 -15.15 1.28
N GLU A 93 -47.46 -14.04 0.88
CA GLU A 93 -48.85 -13.72 0.63
C GLU A 93 -48.86 -12.33 -0.05
N GLN A 94 -49.52 -12.22 -1.20
CA GLN A 94 -49.84 -10.93 -1.83
C GLN A 94 -51.10 -10.39 -1.16
N GLY A 95 -51.10 -9.09 -0.83
CA GLY A 95 -52.32 -8.33 -0.56
C GLY A 95 -53.00 -7.84 -1.83
#